data_AF-A0A254TGP2-F1
#
_entry.id   AF-A0A254TGP2-F1
#
_cell.length_a   1.000
_cell.length_b   1.000
_cell.length_c   1.000
_cell.angle_alpha   90.00
_cell.angle_beta   90.00
_cell.angle_gamma   90.00
#
_symmetry.space_group_name_H-M   'P 1'
#
loop_
_entity.id
_entity.type
_entity.pdbx_description
1 polymer ?
#
loop_
_entity_poly.entity_id
_entity_poly.type
_entity_poly.pdbx_seq_one_letter_code
_entity_poly.pdbx_strand_id
1 'polypeptide(L)' 'MKRATLLLASATLLVACGEPNQSKSTGNTNRGDTAAWQGANNPHVVKGWNPGNQGSWENQIRSRGQLQNEYTKTN' A
#
# COMPACT_ATOMS: atom_id res chain seq x y z
N MET A 1 -34.86 0.08 33.31
CA MET A 1 -34.34 -1.00 32.44
C MET A 1 -34.47 -0.61 30.95
N LYS A 2 -35.67 -0.61 30.35
CA LYS A 2 -35.87 -0.33 28.90
C LYS A 2 -35.30 1.02 28.39
N ARG A 3 -35.42 2.09 29.19
CA ARG A 3 -34.88 3.43 28.83
C ARG A 3 -33.35 3.47 28.83
N ALA A 4 -32.71 2.75 29.74
CA ALA A 4 -31.26 2.66 29.81
C ALA A 4 -30.71 1.88 28.60
N THR A 5 -31.39 0.81 28.20
CA THR A 5 -31.05 0.04 27.00
C THR A 5 -31.15 0.87 25.73
N LEU A 6 -32.19 1.72 25.61
CA LEU A 6 -32.38 2.59 24.45
C LEU A 6 -31.26 3.65 24.34
N LEU A 7 -30.88 4.26 25.48
CA LEU A 7 -29.81 5.25 25.53
C LEU A 7 -28.44 4.64 25.18
N LEU A 8 -28.17 3.42 25.67
CA LEU A 8 -26.93 2.72 25.36
C LEU A 8 -26.85 2.35 23.87
N ALA A 9 -27.96 1.90 23.28
CA ALA A 9 -28.04 1.59 21.85
C ALA A 9 -27.80 2.84 20.99
N SER A 10 -28.42 3.97 21.33
CA SER A 10 -28.22 5.23 20.62
C SER A 10 -26.76 5.71 20.67
N ALA A 11 -26.09 5.56 21.82
CA ALA A 11 -24.69 5.97 21.97
C ALA A 11 -23.74 5.18 21.05
N THR A 12 -24.01 3.89 20.81
CA THR A 12 -23.16 3.06 19.93
C THR A 12 -23.24 3.46 18.45
N LEU A 13 -24.36 4.02 18.00
CA LEU A 13 -24.55 4.47 16.61
C LEU A 13 -23.68 5.70 16.27
N LEU A 14 -23.30 6.51 17.28
CA LEU A 14 -22.46 7.70 17.06
C LEU A 14 -20.98 7.36 16.83
N VAL A 15 -20.54 6.16 17.18
CA VAL A 15 -19.14 5.73 17.01
C VAL A 15 -18.79 5.52 15.52
N ALA A 16 -19.79 5.33 14.65
CA ALA A 16 -19.59 5.14 13.21
C ALA A 16 -19.05 6.37 12.46
N CYS A 17 -19.18 7.58 13.04
CA CYS A 17 -18.64 8.81 12.44
C CYS A 17 -17.25 9.20 12.97
N GLY A 18 -16.63 8.35 13.81
CA GLY A 18 -15.34 8.61 14.44
C GLY A 18 -14.14 8.01 13.72
N GLU A 19 -14.23 7.77 12.40
CA GLU A 19 -13.07 7.20 11.69
C GLU A 19 -11.85 8.12 11.85
N PRO A 20 -10.67 7.57 12.18
CA PRO A 20 -9.46 8.37 12.23
C PRO A 20 -9.19 8.95 10.84
N ASN A 21 -8.74 10.20 10.80
CA ASN A 21 -8.43 10.89 9.55
C ASN A 21 -7.46 10.04 8.70
N GLN A 22 -7.92 9.63 7.51
CA GLN A 22 -7.15 8.84 6.54
C GLN A 22 -6.08 9.65 5.80
N SER A 23 -6.01 10.97 6.03
CA SER A 23 -4.93 11.80 5.50
C SER A 23 -3.59 11.32 6.05
N LYS A 24 -2.61 11.19 5.17
CA LYS A 24 -1.22 10.92 5.56
C LYS A 24 -0.69 12.11 6.37
N SER A 25 -0.72 11.95 7.68
CA SER A 25 -0.08 12.81 8.67
C SER A 25 1.24 12.21 9.12
N THR A 26 2.07 13.05 9.75
CA THR A 26 3.30 12.61 10.43
C THR A 26 3.05 11.48 11.44
N GLY A 27 1.88 11.41 12.08
CA GLY A 27 1.60 10.41 13.12
C GLY A 27 1.00 9.10 12.63
N ASN A 28 0.44 9.05 11.42
CA ASN A 28 -0.19 7.84 10.84
C ASN A 28 0.47 7.39 9.51
N THR A 29 1.50 8.09 9.04
CA THR A 29 2.33 7.65 7.92
C THR A 29 3.36 6.66 8.43
N ASN A 30 3.41 5.48 7.85
CA ASN A 30 4.54 4.57 8.06
C ASN A 30 5.80 5.23 7.48
N ARG A 31 6.62 5.85 8.33
CA ARG A 31 7.87 6.47 7.92
C ARG A 31 9.02 5.47 7.76
N GLY A 32 8.78 4.20 8.07
CA GLY A 32 9.76 3.13 7.90
C GLY A 32 9.92 2.66 6.46
N ASP A 33 9.28 3.33 5.49
CA ASP A 33 9.36 2.98 4.09
C ASP A 33 10.83 3.07 3.62
N THR A 34 11.40 1.91 3.29
CA THR A 34 12.69 1.81 2.60
C THR A 34 12.50 2.03 1.11
N ALA A 35 13.53 2.48 0.41
CA ALA A 35 13.44 2.63 -1.05
C ALA A 35 13.03 1.30 -1.71
N ALA A 36 12.20 1.34 -2.76
CA ALA A 36 11.64 0.13 -3.36
C ALA A 36 12.70 -0.88 -3.84
N TRP A 37 13.87 -0.39 -4.26
CA TRP A 37 15.01 -1.22 -4.66
C TRP A 37 15.74 -1.90 -3.50
N GLN A 38 15.55 -1.43 -2.25
CA GLN A 38 16.02 -2.09 -1.03
C GLN A 38 15.12 -3.27 -0.63
N GLY A 39 13.92 -3.36 -1.21
CA GLY A 39 12.92 -4.35 -0.88
C GLY A 39 13.08 -5.71 -1.58
N ALA A 40 12.24 -6.65 -1.15
CA ALA A 40 12.08 -8.01 -1.68
C ALA A 40 13.33 -8.92 -1.55
N ASN A 41 13.60 -9.35 -0.32
CA ASN A 41 14.49 -10.48 -0.03
C ASN A 41 13.63 -11.68 0.40
N ASN A 42 12.84 -12.21 -0.54
CA ASN A 42 11.97 -13.35 -0.29
C ASN A 42 12.01 -14.33 -1.47
N PRO A 43 11.54 -15.58 -1.30
CA PRO A 43 11.62 -16.60 -2.34
C PRO A 43 10.74 -16.33 -3.58
N HIS A 44 9.89 -15.30 -3.55
CA HIS A 44 8.91 -15.00 -4.59
C HIS A 44 9.37 -13.91 -5.56
N VAL A 45 10.65 -13.54 -5.51
CA VAL A 45 11.24 -12.61 -6.46
C VAL A 45 11.47 -13.27 -7.81
N VAL A 46 11.41 -12.47 -8.87
CA VAL A 46 11.70 -12.92 -10.23
C VAL A 46 13.13 -13.44 -10.31
N LYS A 47 13.35 -14.50 -11.09
CA LYS A 47 14.69 -15.05 -11.34
C LYS A 47 15.64 -13.95 -11.85
N GLY A 48 16.79 -13.80 -11.21
CA GLY A 48 17.78 -12.78 -11.54
C GLY A 48 17.57 -11.42 -10.83
N TRP A 49 16.57 -11.32 -9.94
CA TRP A 49 16.46 -10.17 -9.03
C TRP A 49 17.65 -10.10 -8.07
N ASN A 50 18.20 -8.90 -7.90
CA ASN A 50 19.27 -8.62 -6.94
C ASN A 50 18.80 -7.56 -5.92
N PRO A 51 18.44 -7.96 -4.68
CA PRO A 51 18.01 -7.04 -3.64
C PRO A 51 19.06 -5.95 -3.35
N GLY A 52 18.63 -4.71 -3.16
CA GLY A 52 19.54 -3.59 -2.87
C GLY A 52 20.22 -2.99 -4.11
N ASN A 53 20.01 -3.54 -5.30
CA ASN A 53 20.56 -2.98 -6.54
C ASN A 53 19.52 -2.10 -7.27
N GLN A 54 19.70 -0.79 -7.19
CA GLN A 54 18.81 0.18 -7.83
C GLN A 54 18.75 0.01 -9.36
N GLY A 55 19.87 -0.22 -10.04
CA GLY A 55 19.89 -0.38 -11.50
C GLY A 55 19.12 -1.62 -11.98
N SER A 56 19.24 -2.74 -11.25
CA SER A 56 18.45 -3.95 -11.48
C SER A 56 16.95 -3.67 -11.34
N TRP A 57 16.57 -2.88 -10.33
CA TRP A 57 15.18 -2.46 -10.13
C TRP A 57 14.66 -1.58 -11.26
N GLU A 58 15.39 -0.54 -11.63
CA GLU A 58 15.00 0.36 -12.72
C GLU A 58 14.84 -0.38 -14.05
N ASN A 59 15.75 -1.30 -14.35
CA ASN A 59 15.68 -2.12 -15.56
C ASN A 59 14.44 -3.00 -15.58
N GLN A 60 14.09 -3.64 -14.45
CA GLN A 60 12.84 -4.41 -14.36
C GLN A 60 11.60 -3.55 -14.54
N ILE A 61 11.52 -2.39 -13.88
CA ILE A 61 10.36 -1.49 -14.00
C ILE A 61 10.22 -0.99 -15.44
N ARG A 62 11.32 -0.57 -16.07
CA ARG A 62 11.33 -0.12 -17.47
C ARG A 62 10.88 -1.24 -18.41
N SER A 63 11.47 -2.43 -18.28
CA SER A 63 11.11 -3.58 -19.11
C SER A 63 9.63 -3.95 -18.97
N ARG A 64 9.10 -3.99 -17.74
CA ARG A 64 7.67 -4.23 -17.50
C ARG A 64 6.79 -3.19 -18.16
N GLY A 65 7.16 -1.90 -18.08
CA GLY A 65 6.41 -0.83 -18.72
C GLY A 65 6.35 -0.97 -20.24
N GLN A 66 7.45 -1.36 -20.89
CA GLN A 66 7.47 -1.59 -22.33
C GLN A 66 6.61 -2.79 -22.76
N LEU A 67 6.60 -3.87 -21.96
CA LEU A 67 5.77 -5.05 -22.25
C LEU A 67 4.27 -4.81 -22.04
N GLN A 68 3.90 -3.75 -21.35
CA GLN A 68 2.52 -3.31 -21.14
C GLN A 68 2.14 -2.13 -22.05
N ASN A 69 3.05 -1.71 -22.93
CA ASN A 69 2.81 -0.63 -23.86
C ASN A 69 2.24 -1.17 -25.17
N GLU A 70 0.97 -0.85 -25.44
CA GLU A 70 0.28 -1.46 -26.59
C GLU A 70 0.77 -0.87 -27.91
N TYR A 71 1.33 0.35 -27.90
CA TYR A 71 2.02 0.94 -29.06
C TYR A 71 3.24 0.12 -29.50
N THR A 72 3.83 -0.66 -28.59
CA THR A 72 4.98 -1.53 -28.86
C THR A 72 4.54 -2.92 -29.33
N LYS A 73 3.26 -3.30 -29.17
CA LYS A 73 2.73 -4.63 -29.54
C LYS A 73 2.12 -4.69 -30.94
N THR A 74 1.67 -3.57 -31.49
CA THR A 74 0.92 -3.50 -32.76
C THR A 74 1.69 -2.88 -33.93
N ASN A 75 2.96 -2.51 -33.74
CA ASN A 75 3.87 -2.06 -34.81
C ASN A 75 4.70 -3.23 -35.32
#